data_AF-A0A2Y9IGH7-F1
#
_entry.id   AF-A0A2Y9IGH7-F1
#
_cell.length_a   1.000
_cell.length_b   1.000
_cell.length_c   1.000
_cell.angle_alpha   90.00
_cell.angle_beta   90.00
_cell.angle_gamma   90.00
#
_symmetry.space_group_name_H-M   'P 1'
#
loop_
_entity.id
_entity.type
_entity.pdbx_description
1 polymer ?
#
loop_
_entity_poly.entity_id
_entity_poly.type
_entity_poly.pdbx_seq_one_letter_code
_entity_poly.pdbx_strand_id
1 'polypeptide(L)'
;YCLLKILKQCQTLREALITAGKEVIWHGRTNDEPAHYCSICEVEVFDLLFVTNESNSQKTYIVHCQDCARKTSGTLDNFVVLEQYKMEDLIQVYDQFTLAPSLSTSS
;
A
#
# COMPACT_ATOMS: atom_id res chain seq x y z
N TYR A 1 -17.89 5.62 0.95
CA TYR A 1 -17.01 5.11 2.03
C TYR A 1 -15.73 4.44 1.51
N CYS A 2 -15.18 4.83 0.36
CA CYS A 2 -13.98 4.16 -0.18
C CYS A 2 -12.71 4.47 0.62
N LEU A 3 -12.44 5.76 0.88
CA LEU A 3 -11.25 6.20 1.62
C LEU A 3 -11.16 5.58 3.02
N LEU A 4 -12.25 5.60 3.79
CA LEU A 4 -12.29 4.99 5.13
C LEU A 4 -12.00 3.49 5.09
N LYS A 5 -12.51 2.76 4.10
CA LYS A 5 -12.27 1.32 3.95
C LYS A 5 -10.80 1.04 3.65
N ILE A 6 -10.21 1.78 2.72
CA ILE A 6 -8.80 1.65 2.33
C ILE A 6 -7.90 1.99 3.52
N LEU A 7 -8.14 3.12 4.20
CA LEU A 7 -7.37 3.56 5.36
C LEU A 7 -7.36 2.49 6.47
N LYS A 8 -8.53 1.93 6.79
CA LYS A 8 -8.65 0.85 7.78
C LYS A 8 -7.90 -0.41 7.34
N GLN A 9 -7.96 -0.74 6.04
CA GLN A 9 -7.26 -1.90 5.50
C GLN A 9 -5.73 -1.72 5.59
N CYS A 10 -5.19 -0.57 5.18
CA CYS A 10 -3.77 -0.26 5.30
C CYS A 10 -3.31 -0.32 6.76
N GLN A 11 -4.06 0.31 7.67
CA GLN A 11 -3.76 0.29 9.10
C GLN A 11 -3.72 -1.14 9.65
N THR A 12 -4.76 -1.94 9.41
CA THR A 12 -4.86 -3.31 9.92
C THR A 12 -3.73 -4.19 9.38
N LEU A 13 -3.41 -4.05 8.08
CA LEU A 13 -2.33 -4.82 7.46
C LEU A 13 -0.97 -4.43 8.04
N ARG A 14 -0.70 -3.14 8.19
CA ARG A 14 0.55 -2.63 8.77
C ARG A 14 0.75 -3.14 10.20
N GLU A 15 -0.28 -3.05 11.04
CA GLU A 15 -0.25 -3.55 12.42
C GLU A 15 -0.01 -5.06 12.47
N ALA A 16 -0.65 -5.84 11.58
CA ALA A 16 -0.43 -7.27 11.49
C ALA A 16 1.01 -7.63 11.08
N LEU A 17 1.62 -6.87 10.18
CA LEU A 17 3.02 -7.05 9.76
C LEU A 17 3.98 -6.76 10.91
N ILE A 18 3.78 -5.65 11.62
CA ILE A 18 4.60 -5.28 12.79
C ILE A 18 4.46 -6.33 13.89
N THR A 19 3.24 -6.81 14.16
CA THR A 19 3.00 -7.87 15.15
C THR A 19 3.67 -9.19 14.78
N ALA A 20 3.75 -9.49 13.49
CA ALA A 20 4.47 -10.65 12.97
C ALA A 20 6.01 -10.46 12.94
N GLY A 21 6.52 -9.32 13.38
CA GLY A 21 7.95 -8.99 13.35
C GLY A 21 8.49 -8.74 11.94
N LYS A 22 7.61 -8.48 10.96
CA LYS A 22 8.01 -8.22 9.59
C LYS A 22 8.42 -6.76 9.43
N GLU A 23 9.62 -6.55 8.91
CA GLU A 23 10.13 -5.21 8.63
C GLU A 23 9.32 -4.53 7.51
N VAL A 24 8.88 -3.31 7.80
CA VAL A 24 8.22 -2.40 6.86
C VAL A 24 9.18 -1.26 6.58
N ILE A 25 9.66 -1.17 5.34
CA ILE A 25 10.67 -0.20 4.92
C ILE A 25 9.98 0.99 4.27
N TRP A 26 10.30 2.19 4.73
CA TRP A 26 9.90 3.41 4.06
C TRP A 26 10.53 3.51 2.68
N HIS A 27 9.70 3.51 1.63
CA HIS A 27 10.13 3.67 0.25
C HIS A 27 9.74 5.05 -0.31
N GLY A 28 8.57 5.55 0.10
CA GLY A 28 7.97 6.72 -0.51
C GLY A 28 7.42 6.44 -1.92
N ARG A 29 7.02 7.50 -2.60
CA ARG A 29 6.54 7.46 -3.98
C ARG A 29 7.06 8.67 -4.76
N THR A 30 7.35 8.48 -6.04
CA THR A 30 7.69 9.59 -6.96
C THR A 30 6.44 10.23 -7.57
N ASN A 31 6.50 11.52 -7.92
CA ASN A 31 5.31 12.29 -8.34
C ASN A 31 4.56 11.70 -9.55
N ASP A 32 5.27 11.05 -10.46
CA ASP A 32 4.72 10.48 -11.71
C ASP A 32 4.68 8.94 -11.68
N GLU A 33 4.82 8.34 -10.50
CA GLU A 33 4.79 6.89 -10.36
C GLU A 33 3.37 6.35 -10.63
N PRO A 34 3.21 5.35 -11.51
CA PRO A 34 1.90 4.74 -11.76
C PRO A 34 1.41 3.94 -10.53
N ALA A 35 0.12 3.61 -10.50
CA ALA A 35 -0.39 2.65 -9.53
C ALA A 35 0.24 1.27 -9.77
N HIS A 36 0.52 0.55 -8.69
CA HIS A 36 1.12 -0.78 -8.76
C HIS A 36 0.05 -1.86 -8.82
N TYR A 37 0.35 -2.92 -9.55
CA TYR A 37 -0.49 -4.10 -9.67
C TYR A 37 0.32 -5.34 -9.32
N CYS A 38 -0.33 -6.32 -8.73
CA CYS A 38 0.30 -7.59 -8.44
C CYS A 38 0.69 -8.30 -9.73
N SER A 39 1.95 -8.70 -9.86
CA SER A 39 2.47 -9.45 -11.01
C SER A 39 1.82 -10.83 -11.25
N ILE A 40 1.05 -11.34 -10.29
CA ILE A 40 0.44 -12.69 -10.34
C ILE A 40 -1.05 -12.63 -10.65
N CYS A 41 -1.80 -11.74 -9.99
CA CYS A 41 -3.26 -11.67 -10.10
C CYS A 41 -3.79 -10.33 -10.61
N GLU A 42 -2.89 -9.40 -10.94
CA GLU A 42 -3.19 -8.08 -11.54
C GLU A 42 -4.12 -7.20 -10.70
N VAL A 43 -4.35 -7.54 -9.43
CA VAL A 43 -5.06 -6.67 -8.50
C VAL A 43 -4.19 -5.45 -8.16
N GLU A 44 -4.82 -4.29 -8.03
CA GLU A 44 -4.16 -3.09 -7.54
C GLU A 44 -3.59 -3.33 -6.13
N VAL A 45 -2.36 -2.87 -5.91
CA VAL A 45 -1.68 -2.92 -4.61
C VAL A 45 -1.38 -1.48 -4.21
N PHE A 46 -2.06 -1.04 -3.15
CA PHE A 46 -1.95 0.33 -2.64
C PHE A 46 -1.13 0.36 -1.35
N ASP A 47 -0.23 1.33 -1.25
CA ASP A 47 0.56 1.73 -0.08
C ASP A 47 1.60 0.70 0.42
N LEU A 48 1.19 -0.53 0.71
CA LEU A 48 2.05 -1.61 1.21
C LEU A 48 2.39 -2.60 0.09
N LEU A 49 3.57 -2.44 -0.51
CA LEU A 49 4.04 -3.25 -1.63
C LEU A 49 4.87 -4.42 -1.13
N PHE A 50 4.52 -5.65 -1.53
CA PHE A 50 5.34 -6.83 -1.23
C PHE A 50 6.28 -7.09 -2.40
N VAL A 51 7.58 -6.92 -2.18
CA VAL A 51 8.61 -7.16 -3.20
C VAL A 51 9.53 -8.28 -2.74
N THR A 52 10.03 -9.12 -3.65
CA THR A 52 11.00 -10.16 -3.26
C THR A 52 12.35 -9.53 -2.92
N ASN A 53 13.12 -10.15 -2.02
CA ASN A 53 14.48 -9.68 -1.66
C ASN A 53 15.39 -9.51 -2.90
N GLU A 54 15.23 -10.41 -3.87
CA GLU A 54 15.94 -10.39 -5.16
C GLU A 54 15.55 -9.15 -5.99
N SER A 55 14.24 -8.92 -6.17
CA SER A 55 13.75 -7.78 -6.96
C SER A 55 14.10 -6.42 -6.33
N ASN A 56 14.14 -6.37 -5.00
CA ASN A 56 14.57 -5.19 -4.26
C ASN A 56 16.08 -4.93 -4.47
N SER A 57 16.91 -5.97 -4.39
CA SER A 57 18.37 -5.87 -4.60
C SER A 57 18.73 -5.45 -6.02
N GLN A 58 17.97 -5.95 -7.01
CA GLN A 58 18.15 -5.62 -8.43
C GLN A 58 17.43 -4.33 -8.86
N LYS A 59 16.70 -3.67 -7.95
CA LYS A 59 15.88 -2.47 -8.22
C LYS A 59 14.87 -2.66 -9.36
N THR A 60 14.39 -3.89 -9.55
CA THR A 60 13.31 -4.20 -10.52
C THR A 60 11.92 -4.06 -9.89
N TYR A 61 11.84 -4.08 -8.55
CA TYR A 61 10.64 -3.81 -7.75
C TYR A 61 9.37 -4.53 -8.26
N ILE A 62 9.48 -5.84 -8.43
CA ILE A 62 8.33 -6.66 -8.84
C ILE A 62 7.34 -6.72 -7.67
N VAL A 63 6.17 -6.10 -7.85
CA VAL A 63 5.14 -5.98 -6.81
C VAL A 63 4.25 -7.21 -6.76
N HIS A 64 3.95 -7.64 -5.54
CA HIS A 64 2.97 -8.66 -5.21
C HIS A 64 1.94 -8.11 -4.21
N CYS A 65 0.71 -8.61 -4.28
CA CYS A 65 -0.26 -8.40 -3.22
C CYS A 65 0.06 -9.32 -2.03
N GLN A 66 -0.49 -9.00 -0.85
CA GLN A 66 -0.31 -9.79 0.37
C GLN A 66 -0.65 -11.27 0.14
N ASP A 67 -1.77 -11.58 -0.49
CA ASP A 67 -2.25 -12.95 -0.65
C ASP A 67 -1.32 -13.79 -1.52
N CYS A 68 -0.86 -13.24 -2.65
CA CYS A 68 0.08 -13.93 -3.52
C CYS A 68 1.47 -14.04 -2.86
N ALA A 69 1.92 -13.01 -2.14
CA ALA A 69 3.17 -13.09 -1.37
C ALA A 69 3.11 -14.21 -0.32
N ARG A 70 2.00 -14.32 0.44
CA ARG A 70 1.79 -15.38 1.43
C ARG A 70 1.66 -16.77 0.82
N LYS A 71 1.04 -16.91 -0.35
CA LYS A 71 0.97 -18.19 -1.08
C LYS A 71 2.36 -18.68 -1.50
N THR A 72 3.24 -17.76 -1.88
CA THR A 72 4.64 -18.08 -2.25
C THR A 72 5.51 -18.32 -1.01
N SER A 73 5.34 -17.53 0.04
CA SER A 73 6.09 -17.63 1.30
C SER A 73 5.18 -17.32 2.48
N GLY A 74 4.73 -18.34 3.20
CA GLY A 74 3.73 -18.20 4.27
C GLY A 74 4.14 -17.24 5.39
N THR A 75 5.43 -17.22 5.73
CA THR A 75 6.08 -16.34 6.71
C THR A 75 6.56 -15.01 6.11
N LEU A 76 6.51 -14.87 4.78
CA LEU A 76 7.01 -13.72 4.02
C LEU A 76 8.53 -13.52 4.15
N ASP A 77 9.32 -14.53 4.52
CA ASP A 77 10.78 -14.39 4.75
C ASP A 77 11.54 -13.90 3.50
N ASN A 78 11.08 -14.31 2.33
CA ASN A 78 11.67 -13.92 1.03
C ASN A 78 11.18 -12.57 0.50
N PHE A 79 10.32 -11.88 1.24
CA PHE A 79 9.73 -10.61 0.85
C PHE A 79 10.19 -9.48 1.76
N VAL A 80 10.28 -8.28 1.19
CA VAL A 80 10.33 -7.00 1.90
C VAL A 80 9.00 -6.30 1.68
N VAL A 81 8.52 -5.59 2.71
CA VAL A 81 7.35 -4.73 2.58
C VAL A 81 7.83 -3.28 2.43
N LEU A 82 7.42 -2.62 1.37
CA LEU A 82 7.69 -1.21 1.10
C LEU A 82 6.44 -0.38 1.42
N GLU A 83 6.59 0.68 2.19
CA GLU A 83 5.54 1.66 2.52
C GLU A 83 5.72 2.92 1.67
N GLN A 84 4.68 3.29 0.93
CA GLN A 84 4.71 4.46 0.03
C GLN A 84 4.22 5.74 0.68
N TYR A 85 3.22 5.65 1.57
CA TYR A 85 2.62 6.80 2.24
C TYR A 85 2.69 6.63 3.74
N LYS A 86 2.92 7.73 4.46
CA LYS A 86 2.82 7.68 5.91
C LYS A 86 1.34 7.60 6.27
N MET A 87 1.02 6.80 7.28
CA MET A 87 -0.35 6.71 7.79
C MET A 87 -0.91 8.08 8.19
N GLU A 88 -0.06 8.96 8.74
CA GLU A 88 -0.42 10.34 9.10
C GLU A 88 -0.89 11.15 7.89
N ASP A 89 -0.22 11.02 6.75
CA ASP A 89 -0.57 11.72 5.50
C ASP A 89 -1.92 11.21 4.96
N LEU A 90 -2.15 9.89 5.02
CA LEU A 90 -3.42 9.29 4.59
C LEU A 90 -4.60 9.73 5.48
N ILE A 91 -4.40 9.79 6.79
CA ILE A 91 -5.39 10.30 7.75
C ILE A 91 -5.69 11.77 7.46
N GLN A 92 -4.65 12.59 7.23
CA GLN A 92 -4.83 14.00 6.94
C GLN A 92 -5.67 14.23 5.66
N VAL A 93 -5.40 13.47 4.59
CA VAL A 93 -6.19 13.53 3.36
C VAL A 93 -7.64 13.11 3.61
N TYR A 94 -7.85 12.05 4.40
CA TYR A 94 -9.19 11.60 4.76
C TYR A 94 -9.97 12.67 5.54
N ASP A 95 -9.36 13.27 6.56
CA ASP A 95 -10.00 14.28 7.42
C ASP A 95 -10.31 15.58 6.65
N GLN A 96 -9.49 15.95 5.67
CA GLN A 96 -9.71 17.12 4.82
C GLN A 96 -10.77 16.88 3.73
N PHE A 97 -11.09 15.62 3.42
CA PHE A 97 -12.09 15.26 2.41
C PHE A 97 -13.51 15.48 2.95
N THR A 98 -13.92 16.74 2.94
CA THR A 98 -15.24 17.19 3.40
C THR A 98 -16.08 17.69 2.23
N LEU A 99 -17.40 17.63 2.39
CA LEU A 99 -18.32 18.12 1.37
C LEU A 99 -18.18 19.64 1.25
N ALA A 100 -17.80 20.12 0.07
CA ALA A 100 -17.76 21.56 -0.20
C ALA A 100 -19.18 22.16 -0.09
N PRO A 101 -19.32 23.35 0.52
CA PRO A 101 -20.61 24.04 0.55
C PRO A 101 -21.09 24.31 -0.88
N SER A 102 -22.32 23.89 -1.19
CA SER A 102 -22.88 24.00 -2.54
C SER A 102 -23.16 25.46 -2.89
N LEU A 103 -22.33 26.05 -3.75
CA LEU A 103 -22.66 27.28 -4.46
C LEU A 103 -22.99 26.92 -5.91
N SER A 104 -24.28 26.69 -6.17
CA SER A 104 -24.89 26.49 -7.51
C SER A 104 -24.54 25.23 -8.30
N THR A 105 -25.49 24.85 -9.15
CA THR A 105 -25.57 23.63 -9.97
C THR A 105 -24.40 23.48 -10.93
N SER A 106 -23.67 22.37 -10.83
CA SER A 106 -22.76 21.89 -11.87
C SER A 106 -23.53 21.75 -13.19
N SER A 107 -23.16 22.57 -14.18
CA SER A 107 -23.67 22.51 -15.56
C SER A 107 -23.09 21.33 -16.33
#